data_AF-A0A928ZEK1-F1
#
_entry.id   AF-A0A928ZEK1-F1
#
_cell.length_a   1.000
_cell.length_b   1.000
_cell.length_c   1.000
_cell.angle_alpha   90.00
_cell.angle_beta   90.00
_cell.angle_gamma   90.00
#
_symmetry.space_group_name_H-M   'P 1'
#
loop_
_entity.id
_entity.type
_entity.pdbx_description
1 polymer ?
#
loop_
_entity_poly.entity_id
_entity_poly.type
_entity_poly.pdbx_seq_one_letter_code
_entity_poly.pdbx_strand_id
1 'polypeptide(L)'
;MRNATINNEATNKEHLNISILKKLDPCNLAESADLFAEDFIWHCFNFKLSYIHGDYTGLKGLQGFLKKLETLTSRTFQIEPDSITTIDVAAVESVNILFNLQQ
;
A
#
# COMPACT_ATOMS: atom_id res chain seq x y z
N MET A 1 -6.10 36.54 -37.43
CA MET A 1 -6.26 35.06 -37.46
C MET A 1 -4.93 34.41 -37.17
N ARG A 2 -4.88 33.59 -36.11
CA ARG A 2 -4.14 32.32 -35.97
C ARG A 2 -4.43 31.84 -34.54
N ASN A 3 -5.50 31.07 -34.39
CA ASN A 3 -5.78 30.36 -33.15
C ASN A 3 -4.82 29.17 -33.13
N ALA A 4 -3.83 29.20 -32.23
CA ALA A 4 -3.05 28.01 -31.94
C ALA A 4 -3.94 27.09 -31.09
N THR A 5 -4.49 26.06 -31.72
CA THR A 5 -5.06 24.92 -31.02
C THR A 5 -3.90 24.24 -30.27
N ILE A 6 -3.83 24.47 -28.96
CA ILE A 6 -2.97 23.66 -28.10
C ILE A 6 -3.70 22.34 -27.93
N ASN A 7 -3.29 21.34 -28.71
CA ASN A 7 -3.70 19.96 -28.47
C ASN A 7 -3.18 19.58 -27.10
N ASN A 8 -4.07 19.55 -26.12
CA ASN A 8 -3.76 19.10 -24.77
C ASN A 8 -3.71 17.57 -24.77
N GLU A 9 -2.71 17.00 -25.45
CA GLU A 9 -2.30 15.62 -25.24
C GLU A 9 -1.49 15.56 -23.93
N ALA A 10 -2.19 15.75 -22.81
CA ALA A 10 -1.66 15.35 -21.52
C ALA A 10 -1.58 13.82 -21.56
N THR A 11 -0.41 13.28 -21.88
CA THR A 11 -0.11 11.86 -21.79
C THR A 11 -0.52 11.39 -20.39
N ASN A 12 -1.57 10.58 -20.31
CA ASN A 12 -2.04 9.91 -19.10
C ASN A 12 -1.05 8.78 -18.74
N LYS A 13 0.21 9.14 -18.52
CA LYS A 13 1.27 8.21 -18.16
C LYS A 13 1.04 7.84 -16.70
N GLU A 14 0.69 6.57 -16.47
CA GLU A 14 0.54 6.06 -15.12
C GLU A 14 1.77 6.38 -14.28
N HIS A 15 1.54 6.89 -13.07
CA HIS A 15 2.59 7.25 -12.15
C HIS A 15 3.38 6.00 -11.75
N LEU A 16 4.73 6.07 -11.75
CA LEU A 16 5.59 4.91 -11.50
C LEU A 16 5.23 4.16 -10.21
N ASN A 17 4.95 4.90 -9.13
CA ASN A 17 4.54 4.31 -7.85
C ASN A 17 3.21 3.55 -7.91
N ILE A 18 2.27 3.98 -8.76
CA ILE A 18 1.02 3.24 -8.99
C ILE A 18 1.34 1.91 -9.69
N SER A 19 2.20 1.93 -10.72
CA SER A 19 2.61 0.72 -11.41
C SER A 19 3.39 -0.25 -10.51
N ILE A 20 4.15 0.26 -9.54
CA ILE A 20 4.83 -0.55 -8.51
C ILE A 20 3.81 -1.16 -7.55
N LEU A 21 2.89 -0.36 -7.02
CA LEU A 21 1.85 -0.85 -6.09
C LEU A 21 0.95 -1.92 -6.72
N LYS A 22 0.63 -1.80 -8.01
CA LYS A 22 -0.16 -2.81 -8.73
C LYS A 22 0.52 -4.19 -8.83
N LYS A 23 1.84 -4.27 -8.62
CA LYS A 23 2.59 -5.53 -8.58
C LYS A 23 2.61 -6.18 -7.19
N LEU A 24 2.27 -5.42 -6.15
CA LEU A 24 2.28 -5.91 -4.79
C LEU A 24 1.14 -6.92 -4.61
N ASP A 25 1.50 -8.16 -4.27
CA ASP A 25 0.55 -9.16 -3.77
C ASP A 25 0.68 -9.22 -2.23
N PRO A 26 -0.28 -8.64 -1.47
CA PRO A 26 -0.24 -8.67 -0.01
C PRO A 26 -0.42 -10.08 0.57
N CYS A 27 -0.99 -11.01 -0.20
CA CYS A 27 -1.12 -12.42 0.17
C CYS A 27 0.16 -13.22 -0.13
N ASN A 28 1.08 -12.66 -0.94
CA ASN A 28 2.35 -13.28 -1.29
C ASN A 28 3.50 -12.26 -1.32
N LEU A 29 3.82 -11.73 -0.14
CA LEU A 29 4.90 -10.76 0.03
C LEU A 29 6.29 -11.29 -0.37
N ALA A 30 6.49 -12.61 -0.39
CA ALA A 30 7.76 -13.21 -0.77
C ALA A 30 8.07 -12.96 -2.27
N GLU A 31 7.06 -13.07 -3.13
CA GLU A 31 7.19 -12.78 -4.57
C GLU A 31 7.28 -11.27 -4.86
N SER A 32 7.00 -10.43 -3.86
CA SER A 32 7.05 -8.97 -3.96
C SER A 32 8.32 -8.37 -3.32
N ALA A 33 9.32 -9.18 -2.96
CA ALA A 33 10.48 -8.72 -2.20
C ALA A 33 11.23 -7.56 -2.87
N ASP A 34 11.36 -7.59 -4.20
CA ASP A 34 12.06 -6.57 -4.99
C ASP A 34 11.34 -5.21 -5.01
N LEU A 35 10.10 -5.13 -4.50
CA LEU A 35 9.35 -3.88 -4.39
C LEU A 35 9.70 -3.08 -3.13
N PHE A 36 10.45 -3.66 -2.19
CA PHE A 36 10.77 -3.06 -0.89
C PHE A 36 12.23 -2.63 -0.82
N ALA A 37 12.46 -1.40 -0.38
CA ALA A 37 13.80 -0.93 -0.04
C ALA A 37 14.31 -1.64 1.23
N GLU A 38 15.64 -1.71 1.38
CA GLU A 38 16.29 -2.35 2.55
C GLU A 38 15.90 -1.67 3.87
N ASP A 39 15.68 -0.36 3.84
CA ASP A 39 15.30 0.49 4.97
C ASP A 39 13.79 0.76 5.06
N PHE A 40 12.96 0.01 4.32
CA PHE A 40 11.50 0.13 4.36
C PHE A 40 10.96 0.00 5.79
N ILE A 41 9.97 0.83 6.14
CA ILE A 41 9.27 0.77 7.43
C ILE A 41 7.77 0.78 7.18
N TRP A 42 7.06 -0.20 7.75
CA TRP A 42 5.62 -0.20 7.82
C TRP A 42 5.16 0.37 9.16
N HIS A 43 4.44 1.49 9.12
CA HIS A 43 3.90 2.16 10.31
C HIS A 43 2.46 1.70 10.55
N CYS A 44 2.16 1.17 11.74
CA CYS A 44 0.80 0.86 12.15
C CYS A 44 0.37 1.72 13.35
N PHE A 45 -0.72 2.45 13.16
CA PHE A 45 -1.40 3.18 14.22
C PHE A 45 -2.90 2.90 14.18
N ASN A 46 -3.41 2.18 15.18
CA ASN A 46 -4.81 1.76 15.26
C ASN A 46 -5.35 1.88 16.69
N PHE A 47 -5.99 2.99 17.04
CA PHE A 47 -6.45 3.25 18.42
C PHE A 47 -7.24 2.12 19.08
N LYS A 48 -7.95 1.30 18.31
CA LYS A 48 -8.76 0.18 18.83
C LYS A 48 -7.94 -1.08 19.10
N LEU A 49 -6.76 -1.20 18.49
CA LEU A 49 -5.85 -2.35 18.61
C LEU A 49 -4.44 -1.85 18.97
N SER A 50 -4.26 -1.33 20.18
CA SER A 50 -2.99 -0.73 20.60
C SER A 50 -1.80 -1.69 20.63
N TYR A 51 -2.04 -2.99 20.82
CA TYR A 51 -0.96 -3.99 20.87
C TYR A 51 -0.37 -4.35 19.49
N ILE A 52 -0.98 -3.91 18.38
CA ILE A 52 -0.38 -4.01 17.04
C ILE A 52 0.31 -2.72 16.58
N HIS A 53 0.29 -1.66 17.41
CA HIS A 53 0.99 -0.41 17.11
C HIS A 53 2.48 -0.60 16.95
N GLY A 54 3.06 0.28 16.13
CA GLY A 54 4.49 0.48 16.05
C GLY A 54 5.02 0.38 14.63
N ASP A 55 6.34 0.40 14.58
CA ASP A 55 7.13 0.40 13.36
C ASP A 55 7.65 -1.00 13.08
N TYR A 56 7.37 -1.48 11.87
CA TYR A 56 7.74 -2.80 11.40
C TYR A 56 8.79 -2.66 10.30
N THR A 57 10.05 -2.85 10.66
CA THR A 57 11.19 -2.62 9.77
C THR A 57 11.41 -3.78 8.80
N GLY A 58 11.60 -3.42 7.53
CA GLY A 58 11.85 -4.32 6.41
C GLY A 58 10.67 -5.23 6.07
N LEU A 59 10.87 -6.05 5.02
CA LEU A 59 9.87 -7.04 4.60
C LEU A 59 9.49 -8.01 5.71
N LYS A 60 10.46 -8.43 6.53
CA LYS A 60 10.22 -9.30 7.70
C LYS A 60 9.33 -8.64 8.75
N GLY A 61 9.48 -7.33 8.95
CA GLY A 61 8.59 -6.55 9.81
C GLY A 61 7.15 -6.62 9.32
N LEU A 62 6.92 -6.32 8.03
CA LEU A 62 5.58 -6.38 7.43
C LEU A 62 4.96 -7.78 7.49
N GLN A 63 5.74 -8.83 7.19
CA GLN A 63 5.28 -10.22 7.34
C GLN A 63 4.88 -10.53 8.79
N GLY A 64 5.66 -10.07 9.76
CA GLY A 64 5.33 -10.21 11.19
C GLY A 64 4.05 -9.48 11.56
N PHE A 65 3.82 -8.29 11.02
CA PHE A 65 2.58 -7.54 11.19
C PHE A 65 1.37 -8.29 10.63
N LEU A 66 1.43 -8.76 9.38
CA LEU A 66 0.32 -9.50 8.76
C LEU A 66 0.00 -10.78 9.53
N LYS A 67 1.02 -11.53 9.98
CA LYS A 67 0.82 -12.72 10.80
C LYS A 67 0.13 -12.44 12.14
N LYS A 68 0.39 -11.29 12.77
CA LYS A 68 -0.37 -10.86 13.95
C LYS A 68 -1.84 -10.69 13.59
N LEU A 69 -2.15 -9.98 12.50
CA LEU A 69 -3.54 -9.78 12.05
C LEU A 69 -4.27 -11.09 11.72
N GLU A 70 -3.62 -12.00 11.01
CA GLU A 70 -4.17 -13.34 10.75
C GLU A 70 -4.48 -14.10 12.04
N THR A 71 -3.60 -14.05 13.03
CA THR A 71 -3.80 -14.73 14.31
C THR A 71 -4.99 -14.15 15.06
N LEU A 72 -5.13 -12.82 15.08
CA LEU A 72 -6.18 -12.10 15.79
C LEU A 72 -7.57 -12.32 15.20
N THR A 73 -7.62 -12.54 13.90
CA THR A 73 -8.86 -12.74 13.14
C THR A 73 -9.17 -14.22 12.92
N SER A 74 -8.41 -15.13 13.49
CA SER A 74 -8.53 -16.57 13.18
C SER A 74 -8.47 -16.85 11.66
N ARG A 75 -7.62 -16.11 10.94
CA ARG A 75 -7.39 -16.18 9.48
C ARG A 75 -8.56 -15.73 8.61
N THR A 76 -9.53 -14.99 9.14
CA THR A 76 -10.58 -14.34 8.33
C THR A 76 -10.14 -13.00 7.75
N PHE A 77 -8.99 -12.49 8.20
CA PHE A 77 -8.38 -11.27 7.69
C PHE A 77 -8.11 -11.33 6.18
N GLN A 78 -8.55 -10.29 5.48
CA GLN A 78 -8.28 -10.07 4.06
C GLN A 78 -7.81 -8.62 3.84
N ILE A 79 -6.94 -8.45 2.86
CA ILE A 79 -6.45 -7.15 2.40
C ILE A 79 -7.08 -6.88 1.05
N GLU A 80 -8.00 -5.93 1.01
CA GLU A 80 -8.56 -5.42 -0.24
C GLU A 80 -8.15 -3.93 -0.37
N PRO A 81 -7.37 -3.58 -1.40
CA PRO A 81 -7.12 -2.18 -1.72
C PRO A 81 -8.44 -1.52 -2.14
N ASP A 82 -8.88 -0.51 -1.41
CA ASP A 82 -10.10 0.24 -1.74
C ASP A 82 -9.82 1.33 -2.79
N SER A 83 -8.76 2.10 -2.58
CA SER A 83 -8.41 3.24 -3.43
C SER A 83 -6.91 3.56 -3.36
N ILE A 84 -6.38 4.15 -4.44
CA ILE A 84 -5.01 4.66 -4.52
C ILE A 84 -5.08 6.13 -4.93
N THR A 85 -4.51 7.02 -4.12
CA THR A 85 -4.43 8.45 -4.42
C THR A 85 -2.98 8.92 -4.34
N THR A 86 -2.53 9.61 -5.40
CA THR A 86 -1.21 10.24 -5.48
C THR A 86 -1.33 11.71 -5.12
N ILE A 87 -0.53 12.20 -4.17
CA ILE A 87 -0.55 13.63 -3.78
C ILE A 87 0.47 14.45 -4.57
N ASP A 88 1.58 13.83 -5.01
CA ASP A 88 2.60 14.49 -5.84
C ASP A 88 3.52 13.43 -6.50
N VAL A 89 4.45 13.86 -7.36
CA VAL A 89 5.33 13.07 -8.27
C VAL A 89 6.14 11.93 -7.63
N ALA A 90 6.05 11.71 -6.31
CA ALA A 90 6.75 10.66 -5.59
C ALA A 90 5.96 10.03 -4.41
N ALA A 91 4.76 10.51 -4.06
CA ALA A 91 4.10 10.13 -2.82
C ALA A 91 2.71 9.52 -3.06
N VAL A 92 2.51 8.31 -2.55
CA VAL A 92 1.19 7.70 -2.36
C VAL A 92 0.76 8.05 -0.93
N GLU A 93 -0.37 8.73 -0.78
CA GLU A 93 -0.85 9.21 0.52
C GLU A 93 -1.20 8.08 1.46
N SER A 94 -1.98 7.15 0.93
CA SER A 94 -2.60 6.09 1.68
C SER A 94 -2.93 4.98 0.71
N VAL A 95 -2.54 3.77 1.06
CA VAL A 95 -3.24 2.58 0.61
C VAL A 95 -4.28 2.34 1.68
N ASN A 96 -5.53 2.70 1.41
CA ASN A 96 -6.63 2.36 2.29
C ASN A 96 -6.86 0.86 2.15
N ILE A 97 -6.33 0.12 3.11
CA ILE A 97 -6.59 -1.31 3.26
C ILE A 97 -7.80 -1.43 4.18
N LEU A 98 -8.92 -1.89 3.63
CA LEU A 98 -10.07 -2.20 4.44
C LEU A 98 -9.78 -3.49 5.21
N PHE A 99 -9.59 -3.37 6.52
CA PHE A 99 -9.48 -4.53 7.39
C PHE A 99 -10.87 -4.97 7.80
N ASN A 100 -11.41 -5.99 7.13
CA ASN A 100 -12.68 -6.59 7.53
C ASN A 100 -12.43 -7.53 8.72
N LEU A 101 -12.42 -6.95 9.93
CA LEU A 101 -12.28 -7.70 11.18
C LEU A 101 -13.66 -8.24 11.56
N GLN A 102 -14.04 -9.40 11.03
CA GLN A 102 -15.19 -10.13 11.57
C GLN A 102 -14.74 -10.77 12.90
N GLN A 103 -15.21 -10.19 14.02
CA GLN A 103 -15.11 -10.77 15.35
C GLN A 103 -16.28 -11.73 15.58
#